data_AF-A0A1E4GZZ6-F1
#
_entry.id   AF-A0A1E4GZZ6-F1
#
_cell.length_a   1.000
_cell.length_b   1.000
_cell.length_c   1.000
_cell.angle_alpha   90.00
_cell.angle_beta   90.00
_cell.angle_gamma   90.00
#
_symmetry.space_group_name_H-M   'P 1'
#
loop_
_entity.id
_entity.type
_entity.pdbx_description
1 polymer ?
#
loop_
_entity_poly.entity_id
_entity_poly.type
_entity_poly.pdbx_seq_one_letter_code
_entity_poly.pdbx_strand_id
1 'polypeptide(L)'
;MRPMTAILYPVAGNAELALGRPLGRAARESEARRRAGEAVVFATDAVGPAFATREAALDAYAGRVEDERTGAAPEPQDRFCRLVEQVAEGAPPPPRPLAPVMAEGRRWPDPPRATRTVWRLSVSYWRVGTAERPLDAPQARAARKGGQSLDADALRAISRAPLRPIKPQQPLDIGLFEVRPPEAPHIVMPDE
;
A
#
# COMPACT_ATOMS: atom_id res chain seq x y z
N MET A 1 -14.57 -32.56 -3.49
CA MET A 1 -13.44 -31.61 -3.61
C MET A 1 -13.82 -30.56 -4.65
N ARG A 2 -14.03 -29.30 -4.25
CA ARG A 2 -14.16 -28.20 -5.23
C ARG A 2 -12.77 -27.98 -5.86
N PRO A 3 -12.63 -27.88 -7.19
CA PRO A 3 -11.35 -27.53 -7.80
C PRO A 3 -10.91 -26.16 -7.26
N MET A 4 -9.75 -26.08 -6.61
CA MET A 4 -9.13 -24.83 -6.21
C MET A 4 -8.71 -24.08 -7.47
N THR A 5 -9.63 -23.29 -8.01
CA THR A 5 -9.42 -22.57 -9.27
C THR A 5 -8.64 -21.30 -8.94
N ALA A 6 -7.38 -21.24 -9.36
CA ALA A 6 -6.50 -20.10 -9.12
C ALA A 6 -6.87 -18.92 -10.04
N ILE A 7 -6.72 -17.70 -9.53
CA ILE A 7 -6.90 -16.47 -10.31
C ILE A 7 -5.81 -16.41 -11.39
N LEU A 8 -6.21 -16.17 -12.64
CA LEU A 8 -5.29 -16.03 -13.77
C LEU A 8 -5.05 -14.55 -14.06
N TYR A 9 -3.96 -14.03 -13.53
CA TYR A 9 -3.63 -12.61 -13.67
C TYR A 9 -3.13 -12.29 -15.09
N PRO A 10 -3.61 -11.21 -15.71
CA PRO A 10 -3.13 -10.77 -17.02
C PRO A 10 -1.63 -10.44 -16.98
N VAL A 11 -0.94 -10.64 -18.11
CA VAL A 11 0.46 -10.23 -18.31
C VAL A 11 0.47 -9.06 -19.30
N ALA A 12 0.96 -7.89 -18.89
CA ALA A 12 0.91 -6.67 -19.70
C ALA A 12 1.94 -5.64 -19.25
N GLY A 13 2.27 -4.65 -20.09
CA GLY A 13 3.20 -3.57 -19.71
C GLY A 13 2.60 -2.54 -18.75
N ASN A 14 1.28 -2.39 -18.73
CA ASN A 14 0.55 -1.50 -17.82
C ASN A 14 -0.88 -2.02 -17.59
N ALA A 15 -1.62 -1.38 -16.68
CA ALA A 15 -2.93 -1.85 -16.27
C ALA A 15 -4.04 -1.64 -17.33
N GLU A 16 -3.94 -0.62 -18.18
CA GLU A 16 -4.88 -0.42 -19.31
C GLU A 16 -4.75 -1.56 -20.33
N LEU A 17 -3.52 -1.96 -20.66
CA LEU A 17 -3.25 -3.11 -21.52
C LEU A 17 -3.66 -4.43 -20.85
N ALA A 18 -3.50 -4.54 -19.53
CA ALA A 18 -3.97 -5.70 -18.78
C ALA A 18 -5.49 -5.91 -18.91
N LEU A 19 -6.26 -4.81 -18.97
CA LEU A 19 -7.72 -4.85 -19.11
C LEU A 19 -8.16 -5.10 -20.56
N GLY A 20 -7.47 -4.49 -21.54
CA GLY A 20 -7.88 -4.52 -22.94
C GLY A 20 -7.27 -5.64 -23.78
N ARG A 21 -5.94 -5.74 -23.78
CA ARG A 21 -5.17 -6.62 -24.69
C ARG A 21 -3.93 -7.21 -24.00
N PRO A 22 -4.10 -8.08 -22.99
CA PRO A 22 -2.97 -8.70 -22.32
C PRO A 22 -2.25 -9.70 -23.24
N LEU A 23 -0.95 -9.88 -23.01
CA LEU A 23 -0.11 -10.87 -23.71
C LEU A 23 -0.49 -12.31 -23.36
N GLY A 24 -1.21 -12.49 -22.24
CA GLY A 24 -1.74 -13.75 -21.78
C GLY A 24 -2.14 -13.64 -20.31
N ARG A 25 -2.44 -14.78 -19.68
CA ARG A 25 -2.78 -14.83 -18.26
C ARG A 25 -2.01 -15.92 -17.54
N ALA A 26 -1.61 -15.68 -16.31
CA ALA A 26 -0.75 -16.56 -15.54
C ALA A 26 -1.13 -16.53 -14.05
N ALA A 27 -1.18 -17.71 -13.42
CA ALA A 27 -1.36 -17.80 -11.98
C ALA A 27 -0.05 -17.53 -11.21
N ARG A 28 1.09 -17.88 -11.82
CA ARG A 28 2.42 -17.84 -11.19
C ARG A 28 3.39 -16.98 -11.98
N GLU A 29 4.38 -16.43 -11.28
CA GLU A 29 5.43 -15.60 -11.86
C GLU A 29 6.21 -16.31 -12.98
N SER A 30 6.55 -17.59 -12.78
CA SER A 30 7.31 -18.38 -13.77
C SER A 30 6.55 -18.51 -15.10
N GLU A 31 5.23 -18.67 -15.04
CA GLU A 31 4.38 -18.73 -16.22
C GLU A 31 4.20 -17.35 -16.88
N ALA A 32 4.13 -16.29 -16.07
CA ALA A 32 4.04 -14.92 -16.55
C ALA A 32 5.32 -14.52 -17.27
N ARG A 33 6.49 -14.83 -16.69
CA ARG A 33 7.81 -14.64 -17.30
C ARG A 33 7.94 -15.37 -18.63
N ARG A 34 7.49 -16.63 -18.69
CA ARG A 34 7.49 -17.42 -19.94
C ARG A 34 6.63 -16.78 -21.04
N ARG A 35 5.51 -16.15 -20.69
CA ARG A 35 4.62 -15.45 -21.64
C ARG A 35 5.15 -14.08 -22.05
N ALA A 36 5.77 -13.36 -21.13
CA ALA A 36 6.34 -12.03 -21.37
C ALA A 36 7.66 -12.08 -22.15
N GLY A 37 8.43 -13.16 -22.02
CA GLY A 37 9.81 -13.23 -22.55
C GLY A 37 10.83 -12.42 -21.72
N GLU A 38 10.36 -11.69 -20.71
CA GLU A 38 11.14 -10.78 -19.86
C GLU A 38 10.79 -10.96 -18.38
N ALA A 39 11.55 -10.30 -17.50
CA ALA A 39 11.21 -10.20 -16.09
C ALA A 39 9.84 -9.54 -15.90
N VAL A 40 9.10 -10.02 -14.89
CA VAL A 40 7.76 -9.54 -14.55
C VAL A 40 7.67 -9.24 -13.07
N VAL A 41 6.83 -8.27 -12.70
CA VAL A 41 6.54 -7.91 -11.31
C VAL A 41 5.03 -7.90 -11.10
N PHE A 42 4.57 -8.40 -9.95
CA PHE A 42 3.16 -8.31 -9.60
C PHE A 42 2.79 -6.87 -9.21
N ALA A 43 1.82 -6.28 -9.92
CA ALA A 43 1.39 -4.91 -9.75
C ALA A 43 -0.13 -4.83 -9.55
N THR A 44 -0.56 -3.77 -8.87
CA THR A 44 -1.98 -3.44 -8.69
C THR A 44 -2.13 -1.95 -8.88
N ASP A 45 -2.77 -1.55 -9.97
CA ASP A 45 -2.94 -0.15 -10.36
C ASP A 45 -4.41 0.18 -10.63
N ALA A 46 -4.77 1.46 -10.48
CA ALA A 46 -6.09 1.96 -10.81
C ALA A 46 -6.18 2.33 -12.29
N VAL A 47 -7.30 2.02 -12.94
CA VAL A 47 -7.53 2.23 -14.37
C VAL A 47 -8.92 2.82 -14.64
N GLY A 48 -9.09 3.41 -15.81
CA GLY A 48 -10.37 3.93 -16.27
C GLY A 48 -10.91 5.13 -15.48
N PRO A 49 -12.16 5.53 -15.73
CA PRO A 49 -12.77 6.71 -15.12
C PRO A 49 -12.98 6.58 -13.60
N ALA A 50 -13.05 7.74 -12.94
CA ALA A 50 -13.40 7.86 -11.54
C ALA A 50 -14.90 8.15 -11.39
N PHE A 51 -15.59 7.39 -10.54
CA PHE A 51 -17.01 7.52 -10.29
C PHE A 51 -17.27 8.14 -8.91
N ALA A 52 -18.31 8.96 -8.79
CA ALA A 52 -18.69 9.55 -7.50
C ALA A 52 -19.29 8.51 -6.52
N THR A 53 -19.96 7.49 -7.06
CA THR A 53 -20.70 6.48 -6.30
C THR A 53 -20.23 5.08 -6.66
N ARG A 54 -20.33 4.14 -5.71
CA ARG A 54 -19.97 2.74 -5.94
C ARG A 54 -20.87 2.08 -6.98
N GLU A 55 -22.15 2.41 -6.96
CA GLU A 55 -23.18 1.85 -7.83
C GLU A 55 -22.90 2.18 -9.30
N ALA A 56 -22.62 3.45 -9.61
CA ALA A 56 -22.22 3.87 -10.95
C ALA A 56 -20.96 3.15 -11.46
N ALA A 57 -20.00 2.87 -10.56
CA ALA A 57 -18.81 2.10 -10.92
C ALA A 57 -19.13 0.61 -11.16
N LEU A 58 -20.01 0.02 -10.36
CA LEU A 58 -20.48 -1.37 -10.55
C LEU A 58 -21.21 -1.52 -11.87
N ASP A 59 -22.13 -0.60 -12.19
CA ASP A 59 -22.89 -0.62 -13.44
C ASP A 59 -21.96 -0.48 -14.66
N ALA A 60 -20.95 0.39 -14.57
CA ALA A 60 -19.96 0.58 -15.65
C ALA A 60 -19.05 -0.65 -15.88
N TYR A 61 -18.82 -1.47 -14.84
CA TYR A 61 -17.97 -2.65 -14.88
C TYR A 61 -18.72 -3.97 -14.63
N ALA A 62 -20.01 -3.99 -14.97
CA ALA A 62 -20.87 -5.16 -14.79
C ALA A 62 -20.24 -6.44 -15.38
N GLY A 63 -20.24 -7.52 -14.60
CA GLY A 63 -19.66 -8.81 -14.97
C GLY A 63 -18.13 -8.92 -14.86
N ARG A 64 -17.40 -7.81 -14.60
CA ARG A 64 -15.95 -7.82 -14.37
C ARG A 64 -15.54 -7.73 -12.90
N VAL A 65 -16.43 -7.24 -12.05
CA VAL A 65 -16.24 -7.12 -10.61
C VAL A 65 -17.37 -7.81 -9.88
N GLU A 66 -17.12 -8.21 -8.65
CA GLU A 66 -18.15 -8.79 -7.79
C GLU A 66 -19.17 -7.72 -7.40
N ASP A 67 -20.45 -8.00 -7.70
CA ASP A 67 -21.58 -7.15 -7.37
C ASP A 67 -22.50 -7.89 -6.40
N GLU A 68 -22.43 -7.49 -5.12
CA GLU A 68 -23.26 -8.02 -4.05
C GLU A 68 -24.76 -7.77 -4.26
N ARG A 69 -25.15 -6.74 -5.03
CA ARG A 69 -26.56 -6.39 -5.25
C ARG A 69 -27.26 -7.39 -6.15
N THR A 70 -26.54 -7.86 -7.17
CA THR A 70 -27.04 -8.79 -8.18
C THR A 70 -26.59 -10.23 -7.91
N GLY A 71 -25.62 -10.42 -7.02
CA GLY A 71 -24.95 -11.70 -6.80
C GLY A 71 -24.04 -12.11 -7.96
N ALA A 72 -23.85 -11.22 -8.95
CA ALA A 72 -23.00 -11.50 -10.09
C ALA A 72 -21.54 -11.40 -9.66
N ALA A 73 -20.81 -12.50 -9.82
CA ALA A 73 -19.37 -12.54 -9.61
C ALA A 73 -18.70 -13.13 -10.87
N PRO A 74 -17.56 -12.58 -11.30
CA PRO A 74 -16.79 -13.21 -12.36
C PRO A 74 -16.30 -14.60 -11.90
N GLU A 75 -16.06 -15.44 -12.90
CA GLU A 75 -15.45 -16.76 -12.71
C GLU A 75 -14.18 -16.64 -11.83
N PRO A 76 -13.86 -17.64 -10.98
CA PRO A 76 -12.74 -17.54 -10.06
C PRO A 76 -11.41 -17.15 -10.72
N GLN A 77 -11.18 -17.61 -11.95
CA GLN A 77 -10.00 -17.28 -12.75
C GLN A 77 -9.95 -15.83 -13.25
N ASP A 78 -11.09 -15.13 -13.31
CA ASP A 78 -11.27 -13.76 -13.81
C ASP A 78 -11.34 -12.70 -12.70
N ARG A 79 -11.14 -13.10 -11.43
CA ARG A 79 -11.18 -12.21 -10.24
C ARG A 79 -9.91 -11.37 -10.06
N PHE A 80 -9.38 -10.80 -11.13
CA PHE A 80 -8.21 -9.91 -11.09
C PHE A 80 -8.57 -8.42 -11.00
N CYS A 81 -9.86 -8.09 -11.15
CA CYS A 81 -10.42 -6.74 -11.05
C CYS A 81 -11.17 -6.56 -9.73
N ARG A 82 -11.04 -5.38 -9.11
CA ARG A 82 -11.83 -4.97 -7.95
C ARG A 82 -12.14 -3.48 -7.98
N LEU A 83 -13.26 -3.07 -7.40
CA LEU A 83 -13.50 -1.65 -7.14
C LEU A 83 -12.83 -1.21 -5.84
N VAL A 84 -12.17 -0.06 -5.88
CA VAL A 84 -11.54 0.55 -4.71
C VAL A 84 -12.01 1.99 -4.57
N GLU A 85 -12.26 2.39 -3.33
CA GLU A 85 -12.48 3.78 -2.97
C GLU A 85 -11.12 4.48 -2.84
N GLN A 86 -10.98 5.63 -3.50
CA GLN A 86 -9.76 6.43 -3.48
C GLN A 86 -10.10 7.89 -3.16
N VAL A 87 -9.17 8.58 -2.52
CA VAL A 87 -9.26 10.03 -2.36
C VAL A 87 -9.28 10.67 -3.75
N ALA A 88 -10.26 11.56 -3.97
CA ALA A 88 -10.39 12.22 -5.25
C ALA A 88 -9.18 13.11 -5.54
N GLU A 89 -8.78 13.20 -6.80
CA GLU A 89 -7.70 14.09 -7.21
C GLU A 89 -8.04 15.55 -6.86
N GLY A 90 -7.06 16.27 -6.32
CA GLY A 90 -7.23 17.64 -5.82
C GLY A 90 -7.99 17.76 -4.50
N ALA A 91 -8.43 16.65 -3.88
CA ALA A 91 -9.03 16.71 -2.56
C ALA A 91 -7.98 17.03 -1.48
N PRO A 92 -8.34 17.81 -0.44
CA PRO A 92 -7.44 18.06 0.66
C PRO A 92 -7.03 16.73 1.33
N PRO A 93 -5.79 16.64 1.85
CA PRO A 93 -5.32 15.44 2.52
C PRO A 93 -6.28 15.09 3.68
N PRO A 94 -6.41 13.79 4.02
CA PRO A 94 -7.26 13.38 5.13
C PRO A 94 -6.86 14.13 6.40
N PRO A 95 -7.84 14.64 7.16
CA PRO A 95 -7.54 15.37 8.39
C PRO A 95 -6.78 14.46 9.36
N ARG A 96 -5.84 15.06 10.12
CA ARG A 96 -5.10 14.30 11.13
C ARG A 96 -6.09 13.70 12.13
N PRO A 97 -5.90 12.44 12.57
CA PRO A 97 -6.70 11.88 13.65
C PRO A 97 -6.57 12.77 14.89
N LEU A 98 -7.67 13.40 15.28
CA LEU A 98 -7.76 14.15 16.54
C LEU A 98 -8.30 13.18 17.60
N ALA A 99 -7.63 13.11 18.75
CA ALA A 99 -8.19 12.45 19.91
C ALA A 99 -9.49 13.19 20.27
N PRO A 100 -10.65 12.49 20.34
CA PRO A 100 -11.90 13.14 20.67
C PRO A 100 -11.80 13.65 22.10
N VAL A 101 -11.95 14.96 22.29
CA VAL A 101 -12.21 15.51 23.62
C VAL A 101 -13.73 15.49 23.79
N MET A 102 -14.20 14.97 24.91
CA MET A 102 -15.63 15.06 25.23
C MET A 102 -15.84 16.34 26.04
N ALA A 103 -16.73 17.22 25.58
CA ALA A 103 -17.15 18.41 26.30
C ALA A 103 -18.68 18.36 26.43
N GLU A 104 -19.19 18.46 27.66
CA GLU A 104 -20.64 18.42 27.97
C GLU A 104 -21.37 17.20 27.37
N GLY A 105 -20.71 16.04 27.33
CA GLY A 105 -21.27 14.80 26.78
C GLY A 105 -21.33 14.74 25.25
N ARG A 106 -20.74 15.72 24.54
CA ARG A 106 -20.61 15.73 23.08
C ARG A 106 -19.15 15.70 22.65
N ARG A 107 -18.89 15.17 21.46
CA ARG A 107 -17.56 15.19 20.85
C ARG A 107 -17.19 16.63 20.49
N TRP A 108 -16.06 17.09 20.99
CA TRP A 108 -15.50 18.41 20.74
C TRP A 108 -14.01 18.30 20.35
N PRO A 109 -13.55 19.01 19.31
CA PRO A 109 -14.33 19.77 18.33
C PRO A 109 -15.17 18.86 17.41
N ASP A 110 -16.06 19.47 16.63
CA ASP A 110 -16.77 18.80 15.55
C ASP A 110 -15.77 18.08 14.62
N PRO A 111 -16.12 16.88 14.12
CA PRO A 111 -15.23 16.15 13.24
C PRO A 111 -15.00 16.96 11.95
N PRO A 112 -13.75 17.01 11.45
CA PRO A 112 -13.44 17.65 10.18
C PRO A 112 -14.23 16.99 9.04
N ARG A 113 -14.61 17.78 8.03
CA ARG A 113 -15.34 17.27 6.86
C ARG A 113 -14.55 16.13 6.21
N ALA A 114 -15.27 15.06 5.87
CA ALA A 114 -14.68 13.93 5.18
C ALA A 114 -14.07 14.36 3.84
N THR A 115 -12.90 13.83 3.53
CA THR A 115 -12.26 14.04 2.23
C THR A 115 -13.12 13.44 1.13
N ARG A 116 -13.29 14.16 0.02
CA ARG A 116 -14.03 13.64 -1.13
C ARG A 116 -13.35 12.39 -1.66
N THR A 117 -14.10 11.30 -1.78
CA THR A 117 -13.64 10.04 -2.38
C THR A 117 -14.30 9.81 -3.73
N VAL A 118 -13.68 8.93 -4.51
CA VAL A 118 -14.17 8.43 -5.80
C VAL A 118 -13.88 6.93 -5.90
N TRP A 119 -14.70 6.23 -6.67
CA TRP A 119 -14.54 4.82 -6.96
C TRP A 119 -13.79 4.62 -8.26
N ARG A 120 -12.75 3.77 -8.24
CA ARG A 120 -11.97 3.40 -9.43
C ARG A 120 -11.82 1.89 -9.54
N LEU A 121 -11.64 1.41 -10.77
CA LEU A 121 -11.28 0.02 -11.01
C LEU A 121 -9.80 -0.18 -10.69
N SER A 122 -9.50 -1.17 -9.86
CA SER A 122 -8.16 -1.63 -9.55
C SER A 122 -7.93 -2.98 -10.24
N VAL A 123 -6.84 -3.07 -11.00
CA VAL A 123 -6.46 -4.27 -11.76
C VAL A 123 -5.16 -4.83 -11.21
N SER A 124 -5.18 -6.10 -10.84
CA SER A 124 -3.98 -6.86 -10.45
C SER A 124 -3.44 -7.63 -11.66
N TYR A 125 -2.16 -7.49 -11.97
CA TYR A 125 -1.56 -8.05 -13.18
C TYR A 125 -0.05 -8.27 -13.02
N TRP A 126 0.51 -9.11 -13.88
CA TRP A 126 1.96 -9.24 -14.07
C TRP A 126 2.45 -8.15 -15.01
N ARG A 127 3.16 -7.17 -14.47
CA ARG A 127 3.75 -6.07 -15.23
C ARG A 127 5.04 -6.52 -15.91
N VAL A 128 5.11 -6.37 -17.23
CA VAL A 128 6.32 -6.62 -18.03
C VAL A 128 7.29 -5.44 -17.91
N GLY A 129 8.56 -5.72 -17.68
CA GLY A 129 9.63 -4.72 -17.60
C GLY A 129 10.51 -4.90 -16.37
N THR A 130 11.71 -4.33 -16.45
CA THR A 130 12.82 -4.59 -15.52
C THR A 130 12.42 -4.35 -14.07
N ALA A 131 12.63 -5.38 -13.25
CA ALA A 131 12.58 -5.33 -11.80
C ALA A 131 13.73 -4.50 -11.18
N GLU A 132 14.19 -3.44 -11.85
CA GLU A 132 14.96 -2.39 -11.19
C GLU A 132 13.98 -1.32 -10.75
N ARG A 133 13.29 -1.61 -9.64
CA ARG A 133 13.09 -0.52 -8.70
C ARG A 133 14.47 -0.05 -8.27
N PRO A 134 14.71 1.26 -8.10
CA PRO A 134 15.90 1.69 -7.38
C PRO A 134 15.93 0.94 -6.05
N LEU A 135 16.91 0.05 -5.87
CA LEU A 135 17.24 -0.54 -4.57
C LEU A 135 17.62 0.55 -3.55
N ASP A 136 17.87 1.75 -4.07
CA ASP A 136 18.19 3.00 -3.39
C ASP A 136 17.06 4.02 -3.54
N ALA A 137 15.81 3.64 -3.26
CA ALA A 137 14.81 4.64 -2.91
C ALA A 137 15.34 5.42 -1.69
N PRO A 138 15.42 6.76 -1.74
CA PRO A 138 16.04 7.53 -0.67
C PRO A 138 15.31 7.27 0.65
N GLN A 139 16.05 7.01 1.73
CA GLN A 139 15.43 6.79 3.03
C GLN A 139 14.45 7.93 3.36
N ALA A 140 13.27 7.58 3.87
CA ALA A 140 12.19 8.52 4.15
C ALA A 140 12.65 9.76 4.94
N ARG A 141 13.61 9.60 5.85
CA ARG A 141 14.16 10.71 6.65
C ARG A 141 15.15 11.59 5.87
N ALA A 142 15.95 11.01 4.98
CA ALA A 142 16.85 11.76 4.10
C ALA A 142 16.07 12.57 3.07
N ALA A 143 15.04 11.98 2.47
CA ALA A 143 14.09 12.66 1.58
C ALA A 143 13.41 13.86 2.25
N ARG A 144 12.96 13.70 3.51
CA ARG A 144 12.36 14.80 4.29
C ARG A 144 13.34 15.93 4.62
N LYS A 145 14.60 15.60 4.91
CA LYS A 145 15.63 16.59 5.28
C LYS A 145 16.14 17.39 4.07
N GLY A 146 16.11 16.80 2.87
CA GLY A 146 16.56 17.45 1.63
C GLY A 146 15.54 18.35 0.95
N GLY A 147 14.28 18.37 1.41
CA GLY A 147 13.23 19.20 0.79
C GLY A 147 12.91 18.85 -0.67
N GLN A 148 13.29 17.65 -1.13
CA GLN A 148 13.06 17.23 -2.52
C GLN A 148 11.58 16.98 -2.79
N SER A 149 11.07 17.56 -3.88
CA SER A 149 9.78 17.18 -4.45
C SER A 149 9.89 15.76 -4.99
N LEU A 150 9.23 14.82 -4.31
CA LEU A 150 9.19 13.42 -4.73
C LEU A 150 7.95 13.19 -5.59
N ASP A 151 8.13 12.50 -6.70
CA ASP A 151 7.01 12.01 -7.50
C ASP A 151 6.25 10.87 -6.78
N ALA A 152 5.07 10.54 -7.30
CA ALA A 152 4.18 9.54 -6.70
C ALA A 152 4.80 8.13 -6.65
N ASP A 153 5.65 7.79 -7.62
CA ASP A 153 6.30 6.49 -7.71
C ASP A 153 7.44 6.38 -6.70
N ALA A 154 8.20 7.45 -6.49
CA ALA A 154 9.22 7.58 -5.45
C ALA A 154 8.59 7.47 -4.06
N LEU A 155 7.46 8.13 -3.81
CA LEU A 155 6.74 8.01 -2.53
C LEU A 155 6.26 6.57 -2.27
N ARG A 156 5.78 5.88 -3.30
CA ARG A 156 5.38 4.45 -3.21
C ARG A 156 6.57 3.52 -3.00
N ALA A 157 7.74 3.86 -3.56
CA ALA A 157 8.96 3.09 -3.33
C ALA A 157 9.46 3.24 -1.89
N ILE A 158 9.44 4.46 -1.35
CA ILE A 158 9.87 4.78 0.02
C ILE A 158 8.98 4.08 1.06
N SER A 159 7.66 4.05 0.86
CA SER A 159 6.73 3.45 1.83
C SER A 159 6.86 1.93 1.97
N ARG A 160 7.43 1.26 0.96
CA ARG A 160 7.61 -0.20 0.92
C ARG A 160 9.03 -0.63 1.27
N ALA A 161 9.97 0.30 1.37
CA ALA A 161 11.36 0.00 1.69
C ALA A 161 11.51 -0.33 3.19
N PRO A 162 12.23 -1.41 3.56
CA PRO A 162 12.51 -1.70 4.96
C PRO A 162 13.37 -0.58 5.57
N LEU A 163 13.10 -0.23 6.84
CA LEU A 163 13.90 0.75 7.55
C LEU A 163 15.31 0.21 7.74
N ARG A 164 16.31 0.94 7.22
CA ARG A 164 17.72 0.61 7.40
C ARG A 164 18.31 1.48 8.51
N PRO A 165 19.11 0.92 9.43
CA PRO A 165 19.89 1.71 10.38
C PRO A 165 20.77 2.70 9.63
N ILE A 166 20.67 3.98 9.95
CA ILE A 166 21.39 5.07 9.26
C ILE A 166 22.76 5.32 9.91
N LYS A 167 22.92 4.85 11.15
CA LYS A 167 24.14 4.87 11.96
C LYS A 167 24.16 3.61 12.82
N PRO A 168 25.34 3.11 13.23
CA PRO A 168 25.44 2.14 14.31
C PRO A 168 24.59 2.62 15.48
N GLN A 169 23.79 1.72 16.07
CA GLN A 169 23.05 2.04 17.27
C GLN A 169 24.07 2.49 18.31
N GLN A 170 23.94 3.74 18.78
CA GLN A 170 24.79 4.17 19.88
C GLN A 170 24.48 3.24 21.06
N PRO A 171 25.51 2.71 21.74
CA PRO A 171 25.27 2.07 23.03
C PRO A 171 24.49 3.07 23.87
N LEU A 172 23.38 2.61 24.44
CA LEU A 172 22.69 3.40 25.44
C LEU A 172 23.64 3.44 26.64
N ASP A 173 24.05 4.63 27.09
CA ASP A 173 24.71 4.83 28.39
C ASP A 173 23.72 4.61 29.55
N ILE A 174 22.84 3.61 29.42
CA ILE A 174 22.14 3.05 30.57
C ILE A 174 23.16 2.15 31.24
N GLY A 175 23.88 2.72 32.21
CA GLY A 175 24.70 1.94 33.13
C GLY A 175 23.85 0.78 33.65
N LEU A 176 24.39 -0.43 33.51
CA LEU A 176 23.96 -1.60 34.27
C LEU A 176 23.74 -1.14 35.71
N PHE A 177 22.58 -1.46 36.29
CA PHE A 177 22.08 -0.89 37.55
C PHE A 177 23.20 -0.69 38.57
N GLU A 178 23.34 0.52 39.10
CA GLU A 178 24.38 0.85 40.06
C GLU A 178 23.86 0.59 41.48
N VAL A 179 24.52 -0.29 42.22
CA VAL A 179 24.22 -0.50 43.65
C VAL A 179 25.24 0.26 44.50
N ARG A 180 24.75 0.99 45.50
CA ARG A 180 25.57 1.66 46.52
C ARG A 180 25.46 0.90 47.84
N PRO A 181 26.55 0.29 48.34
CA PRO A 181 26.50 -0.41 49.61
C PRO A 181 26.31 0.60 50.76
N PRO A 182 25.49 0.28 51.77
CA PRO A 182 25.16 1.20 52.85
C PRO A 182 26.36 1.55 53.73
N GLU A 183 27.38 0.68 53.78
CA GLU A 183 28.60 0.89 54.57
C GLU A 183 29.58 1.89 53.88
N ALA A 184 29.51 2.02 52.56
CA ALA A 184 30.35 2.94 51.78
C ALA A 184 29.58 3.58 50.61
N PRO A 185 28.69 4.55 50.86
CA PRO A 185 27.78 5.12 49.85
C PRO A 185 28.45 5.94 48.74
N HIS A 186 29.76 6.18 48.87
CA HIS A 186 30.58 6.91 47.91
C HIS A 186 31.19 5.99 46.83
N ILE A 187 31.04 4.67 46.98
CA ILE A 187 31.50 3.68 46.01
C ILE A 187 30.29 3.26 45.15
N VAL A 188 30.50 3.24 43.84
CA VAL A 188 29.51 2.78 42.86
C VAL A 188 30.00 1.45 42.31
N MET A 189 29.16 0.41 42.44
CA MET A 189 29.49 -0.94 41.99
C MET A 189 28.51 -1.36 40.88
N PRO A 190 28.99 -2.11 39.86
CA PRO A 190 28.10 -2.73 38.90
C PRO A 190 27.28 -3.84 39.58
N ASP A 191 25.98 -3.91 39.29
CA ASP A 191 25.09 -5.03 39.66
C ASP A 191 25.43 -6.25 38.78
N GLU A 192 25.93 -7.34 39.38
CA GLU A 192 26.13 -8.65 38.71
C GLU A 192 24.90 -9.55 38.89
#